data_AF-A0A839FKS9-F1
#
_entry.id   AF-A0A839FKS9-F1
#
_cell.length_a   1.000
_cell.length_b   1.000
_cell.length_c   1.000
_cell.angle_alpha   90.00
_cell.angle_beta   90.00
_cell.angle_gamma   90.00
#
_symmetry.space_group_name_H-M   'P 1'
#
loop_
_entity.id
_entity.type
_entity.pdbx_description
1 polymer ?
#
loop_
_entity_poly.entity_id
_entity_poly.type
_entity_poly.pdbx_seq_one_letter_code
_entity_poly.pdbx_strand_id
1 'polypeptide(L)' 'MVSTPYGREPYVRVELPDLGTVDAKVRRWTKTRVLILWETEHHDKQSAWVPAEWVTRISRAESRWQDPYDL' A
#
# COMPACT_ATOMS: atom_id res chain seq x y z
N MET A 1 -9.47 -8.13 18.35
CA MET A 1 -8.99 -7.91 16.98
C MET A 1 -9.44 -6.51 16.59
N VAL A 2 -8.56 -5.52 16.66
CA VAL A 2 -8.94 -4.13 16.38
C VAL A 2 -8.90 -3.92 14.88
N SER A 3 -10.08 -3.79 14.27
CA SER A 3 -10.22 -3.27 12.91
C SER A 3 -9.82 -1.80 12.96
N THR A 4 -8.71 -1.43 12.32
CA THR A 4 -8.33 -0.03 12.13
C THR A 4 -9.49 0.74 11.51
N PRO A 5 -9.84 1.94 12.01
CA PRO A 5 -10.97 2.72 11.49
C PRO A 5 -10.76 3.03 10.00
N TYR A 6 -11.82 2.82 9.23
CA TYR A 6 -11.92 3.15 7.81
C TYR A 6 -11.48 4.62 7.58
N GLY A 7 -10.58 4.85 6.61
CA GLY A 7 -10.05 6.19 6.29
C GLY A 7 -8.69 6.55 6.91
N ARG A 8 -8.03 5.64 7.64
CA ARG A 8 -6.62 5.76 8.08
C ARG A 8 -5.74 4.65 7.54
N GLU A 9 -6.10 4.10 6.38
CA GLU A 9 -5.27 3.10 5.73
C GLU A 9 -3.89 3.70 5.43
N PRO A 10 -2.80 3.19 6.02
CA PRO A 10 -1.48 3.78 5.88
C PRO A 10 -0.99 3.63 4.44
N TYR A 11 -0.38 4.69 3.93
CA TYR A 11 0.50 4.56 2.76
C TYR A 11 1.68 3.68 3.16
N VAL A 12 2.07 2.83 2.24
CA VAL A 12 3.16 1.89 2.44
C VAL A 12 4.05 1.87 1.22
N ARG A 13 5.35 1.82 1.47
CA ARG A 13 6.37 1.54 0.49
C ARG A 13 6.72 0.07 0.56
N VAL A 14 6.64 -0.62 -0.57
CA VAL A 14 6.94 -2.04 -0.66
C VAL A 14 8.00 -2.26 -1.71
N GLU A 15 9.00 -3.05 -1.37
CA GLU A 15 10.00 -3.51 -2.32
C GLU A 15 9.51 -4.81 -2.95
N LEU A 16 9.09 -4.73 -4.20
CA LEU A 16 8.70 -5.86 -5.02
C LEU A 16 9.92 -6.32 -5.83
N PRO A 17 10.23 -7.63 -5.88
CA PRO A 17 11.35 -8.12 -6.67
C PRO A 17 11.19 -7.86 -8.18
N ASP A 18 9.95 -7.85 -8.67
CA ASP A 18 9.64 -7.65 -10.10
C ASP A 18 9.60 -6.17 -10.54
N LEU A 19 9.28 -5.25 -9.63
CA LEU A 19 8.99 -3.84 -9.92
C LEU A 19 9.89 -2.86 -9.16
N GLY A 20 10.67 -3.33 -8.19
CA GLY A 20 11.42 -2.50 -7.27
C GLY A 20 10.53 -1.86 -6.20
N THR A 21 10.90 -0.65 -5.77
CA THR A 21 10.19 0.09 -4.72
C THR A 21 8.91 0.72 -5.27
N VAL A 22 7.77 0.29 -4.75
CA VAL A 22 6.43 0.77 -5.12
C VAL A 22 5.73 1.38 -3.92
N ASP A 23 5.18 2.58 -4.11
CA ASP A 23 4.33 3.23 -3.12
C ASP A 23 2.87 2.82 -3.34
N ALA A 24 2.27 2.24 -2.32
CA ALA A 24 0.93 1.65 -2.36
C ALA A 24 0.12 2.05 -1.13
N LYS A 25 -1.20 1.88 -1.20
CA LYS A 25 -2.10 2.03 -0.06
C LYS A 25 -2.50 0.65 0.45
N VAL A 26 -2.46 0.46 1.78
CA VAL A 26 -2.93 -0.80 2.38
C VAL A 26 -4.45 -0.88 2.26
N ARG A 27 -4.95 -1.92 1.60
CA ARG A 27 -6.38 -2.28 1.60
C ARG A 27 -6.76 -3.23 2.71
N ARG A 28 -5.83 -4.12 3.08
CA ARG A 28 -6.07 -5.13 4.12
C ARG A 28 -4.77 -5.53 4.79
N TRP A 29 -4.78 -5.58 6.11
CA TRP A 29 -3.63 -6.05 6.90
C TRP A 29 -4.00 -7.37 7.59
N THR A 30 -3.20 -8.42 7.38
CA THR A 30 -3.26 -9.67 8.15
C THR A 30 -1.95 -9.86 8.93
N LYS A 31 -1.90 -10.84 9.86
CA LYS A 31 -0.70 -11.05 10.68
C LYS A 31 0.58 -11.29 9.87
N THR A 32 0.48 -11.91 8.69
CA THR A 32 1.63 -12.32 7.88
C THR A 32 1.67 -11.67 6.51
N ARG A 33 0.53 -11.21 5.98
CA ARG A 33 0.43 -10.60 4.65
C ARG A 33 -0.37 -9.32 4.66
N VAL A 34 -0.03 -8.41 3.77
CA VAL A 34 -0.71 -7.15 3.57
C VAL A 34 -1.16 -7.09 2.11
N LEU A 35 -2.45 -6.81 1.89
CA LEU A 35 -2.97 -6.49 0.58
C LEU A 35 -2.71 -5.01 0.34
N ILE A 36 -1.86 -4.74 -0.63
CA ILE A 36 -1.54 -3.40 -1.09
C ILE A 36 -2.23 -3.14 -2.43
N LEU A 37 -2.62 -1.89 -2.66
CA LEU A 37 -3.15 -1.38 -3.91
C LEU A 37 -2.26 -0.22 -4.35
N TRP A 38 -1.77 -0.27 -5.57
CA TRP A 38 -1.04 0.83 -6.18
C TRP A 38 -1.52 1.06 -7.61
N GLU A 39 -1.20 2.22 -8.16
CA GLU A 39 -1.41 2.52 -9.56
C GLU A 39 -0.07 2.43 -10.30
N THR A 40 -0.10 1.80 -11.46
CA THR A 40 1.06 1.74 -12.37
C THR A 40 1.16 3.00 -13.23
N GLU A 41 2.26 3.19 -13.94
CA GLU A 41 2.44 4.32 -14.88
C GLU A 41 1.36 4.36 -15.99
N HIS A 42 0.68 3.24 -16.24
CA HIS A 42 -0.43 3.14 -17.19
C HIS A 42 -1.80 3.49 -16.58
N HIS A 43 -1.85 4.05 -15.36
CA HIS A 43 -3.08 4.28 -14.60
C HIS A 43 -3.90 3.03 -14.29
N ASP A 44 -3.27 1.85 -14.40
CA ASP A 44 -3.91 0.59 -14.06
C ASP A 44 -3.73 0.30 -12.57
N LYS A 45 -4.84 -0.06 -11.91
CA LYS A 45 -4.89 -0.34 -10.47
C LYS A 45 -4.48 -1.78 -10.23
N GLN A 46 -3.27 -1.96 -9.69
CA GLN A 46 -2.73 -3.26 -9.35
C GLN A 46 -2.84 -3.50 -7.86
N SER A 47 -3.14 -4.76 -7.50
CA SER A 47 -3.20 -5.19 -6.11
C SER A 47 -2.48 -6.50 -5.93
N ALA A 48 -1.68 -6.59 -4.87
CA ALA A 48 -0.95 -7.79 -4.54
C ALA A 48 -0.90 -8.02 -3.04
N TRP A 49 -0.83 -9.29 -2.68
CA TRP A 49 -0.55 -9.73 -1.33
C TRP A 49 0.95 -9.82 -1.13
N VAL A 50 1.49 -8.97 -0.28
CA VAL A 50 2.91 -8.97 0.05
C VAL A 50 3.13 -9.38 1.49
N PRO A 51 4.28 -10.00 1.84
CA PRO A 51 4.64 -10.25 3.22
C PRO A 51 4.67 -8.94 4.01
N ALA A 52 4.16 -8.94 5.25
CA ALA A 52 4.14 -7.72 6.08
C ALA A 52 5.56 -7.19 6.39
N GLU A 53 6.57 -8.05 6.33
CA GLU A 53 7.99 -7.73 6.46
C GLU A 53 8.54 -6.86 5.33
N TRP A 54 7.94 -6.90 4.13
CA TRP A 54 8.36 -6.08 2.98
C TRP A 54 7.69 -4.71 2.97
N VAL A 55 6.79 -4.47 3.93
CA VAL A 55 5.92 -3.31 3.97
C VAL A 55 6.47 -2.28 4.94
N THR A 56 6.96 -1.16 4.40
CA THR A 56 7.37 -0.01 5.18
C THR A 56 6.24 1.02 5.21
N ARG A 57 5.74 1.37 6.40
CA ARG A 57 4.75 2.44 6.52
C ARG A 57 5.39 3.79 6.21
N ILE A 58 4.77 4.55 5.33
CA ILE A 58 5.19 5.90 4.97
C ILE A 58 4.04 6.88 5.20
N SER A 59 4.38 8.15 5.35
CA SER A 59 3.38 9.22 5.41
C SER A 59 2.84 9.54 4.01
N ARG A 60 1.63 10.11 3.92
CA ARG A 60 1.05 10.58 2.64
C ARG A 60 1.97 11.59 1.92
N ALA A 61 2.70 12.40 2.69
CA ALA A 61 3.65 13.38 2.16
C ALA A 61 4.88 12.74 1.49
N GLU A 62 5.25 11.52 1.88
CA GLU A 62 6.39 10.79 1.34
C GLU A 62 6.03 9.84 0.19
N SER A 63 4.73 9.58 0.02
CA SER A 63 4.23 8.70 -1.02
C SER A 63 4.27 9.39 -2.38
N ARG A 64 4.97 8.77 -3.35
CA ARG A 64 5.02 9.25 -4.75
C ARG A 64 3.68 9.07 -5.45
N TRP A 65 2.83 8.18 -4.94
CA TRP A 65 1.47 7.98 -5.41
C TRP A 65 0.47 8.26 -4.29
N GLN A 66 -0.54 9.09 -4.59
CA GLN A 66 -1.62 9.40 -3.67
C GLN A 66 -2.92 8.93 -4.29
N ASP A 67 -3.64 8.04 -3.59
CA ASP A 67 -4.97 7.61 -4.02
C ASP A 67 -5.88 8.85 -4.21
N PRO A 68 -6.46 9.05 -5.41
CA PRO A 68 -7.25 10.25 -5.71
C PRO A 68 -8.60 10.28 -4.99
N TYR A 69 -8.97 9.19 -4.31
CA TYR A 69 -10.19 9.07 -3.50
C TYR A 69 -9.92 9.21 -2.00
N ASP A 70 -8.68 9.53 -1.60
CA ASP A 70 -8.29 9.90 -0.24
C ASP A 70 -8.50 11.42 -0.06
N LEU A 71 -9.78 11.81 0.13
CA LEU A 71 -10.23 13.17 0.47
C LEU A 71 -10.37 13.36 1.98
#